data_AF-A0A4R9BPV2-F1
#
_entry.id   AF-A0A4R9BPV2-F1
#
_cell.length_a   1.000
_cell.length_b   1.000
_cell.length_c   1.000
_cell.angle_alpha   90.00
_cell.angle_beta   90.00
_cell.angle_gamma   90.00
#
_symmetry.space_group_name_H-M   'P 1'
#
loop_
_entity.id
_entity.type
_entity.pdbx_description
1 polymer ?
#
loop_
_entity_poly.entity_id
_entity_poly.type
_entity_poly.pdbx_seq_one_letter_code
_entity_poly.pdbx_strand_id
1 'polypeptide(L)'
;MRWLDALTFLLDARLRGSDADADEIIATHPLFAEADDLAINAVLSGLTAYFLDAAQKPAPANMPTLRAFQLSEGLAGLSWLGERLGWTIDS
;
A
#
# COMPACT_ATOMS: atom_id res chain seq x y z
N MET A 1 -6.78 10.01 -12.03
CA MET A 1 -5.49 9.97 -11.29
C MET A 1 -5.54 10.57 -9.89
N ARG A 2 -6.53 11.38 -9.49
CA ARG A 2 -6.59 11.93 -8.11
C ARG A 2 -6.71 10.87 -7.01
N TRP A 3 -7.31 9.72 -7.32
CA TRP A 3 -7.39 8.58 -6.42
C TRP A 3 -6.03 7.91 -6.16
N LEU A 4 -5.03 8.11 -7.02
CA LEU A 4 -3.70 7.53 -6.83
C LEU A 4 -3.02 8.13 -5.60
N ASP A 5 -3.02 9.46 -5.48
CA ASP A 5 -2.46 10.16 -4.33
C ASP A 5 -3.19 9.72 -3.04
N ALA A 6 -4.52 9.62 -3.10
CA ALA A 6 -5.32 9.14 -1.98
C ALA A 6 -5.01 7.68 -1.61
N LEU A 7 -4.83 6.80 -2.59
CA LEU A 7 -4.45 5.41 -2.35
C LEU A 7 -3.08 5.31 -1.67
N THR A 8 -2.09 6.11 -2.12
CA THR A 8 -0.77 6.15 -1.48
C THR A 8 -0.84 6.72 -0.06
N PHE A 9 -1.71 7.71 0.18
CA PHE A 9 -1.96 8.25 1.50
C PHE A 9 -2.64 7.23 2.42
N LEU A 10 -3.61 6.45 1.93
CA LEU A 10 -4.27 5.40 2.71
C LEU A 10 -3.29 4.29 3.11
N LEU A 11 -2.36 3.90 2.22
CA LEU A 11 -1.29 2.96 2.56
C LEU A 11 -0.43 3.48 3.73
N ASP A 12 0.02 4.73 3.64
CA ASP A 12 0.83 5.36 4.67
C ASP A 12 0.05 5.56 5.98
N ALA A 13 -1.23 5.94 5.92
CA ALA A 13 -2.11 6.05 7.09
C ALA A 13 -2.28 4.68 7.78
N ARG A 14 -2.42 3.61 7.00
CA ARG A 14 -2.49 2.24 7.50
C ARG A 14 -1.18 1.83 8.16
N LEU A 15 -0.03 2.13 7.55
CA LEU A 15 1.28 1.89 8.16
C LEU A 15 1.42 2.60 9.52
N ARG A 16 0.87 3.82 9.63
CA ARG A 16 0.87 4.59 10.89
C ARG A 16 -0.17 4.13 11.92
N GLY A 17 -0.95 3.09 11.61
CA GLY A 17 -1.95 2.53 12.53
C GLY A 17 -3.21 3.38 12.65
N SER A 18 -3.63 4.05 11.58
CA SER A 18 -4.93 4.72 11.54
C SER A 18 -6.07 3.71 11.75
N ASP A 19 -7.07 4.10 12.55
CA ASP A 19 -8.31 3.31 12.74
C ASP A 19 -9.27 3.41 11.53
N ALA A 20 -8.93 4.19 10.51
CA ALA A 20 -9.75 4.35 9.32
C ALA A 20 -9.70 3.09 8.45
N ASP A 21 -10.87 2.57 8.09
CA ASP A 21 -10.98 1.46 7.15
C ASP A 21 -10.71 1.97 5.72
N ALA A 22 -9.53 1.63 5.20
CA ALA A 22 -9.09 2.06 3.89
C ALA A 22 -9.96 1.48 2.75
N ASP A 23 -10.50 0.26 2.92
CA ASP A 23 -11.37 -0.36 1.92
C ASP A 23 -12.76 0.26 1.93
N GLU A 24 -13.29 0.59 3.11
CA GLU A 24 -14.54 1.36 3.23
C GLU A 24 -14.40 2.75 2.57
N ILE A 25 -13.27 3.44 2.79
CA ILE A 25 -13.00 4.74 2.17
C ILE A 25 -12.93 4.61 0.64
N ILE A 26 -12.25 3.58 0.13
CA ILE A 26 -12.20 3.31 -1.31
C ILE A 26 -13.62 3.07 -1.86
N ALA A 27 -14.44 2.28 -1.16
CA ALA A 27 -15.77 1.91 -1.62
C ALA A 27 -16.78 3.08 -1.59
N THR A 28 -16.61 4.04 -0.67
CA THR A 28 -17.64 5.06 -0.39
C THR A 28 -17.24 6.48 -0.77
N HIS A 29 -15.95 6.81 -0.78
CA HIS A 29 -15.50 8.18 -0.95
C HIS A 29 -15.51 8.59 -2.44
N PRO A 30 -16.15 9.72 -2.83
CA PRO A 30 -16.28 10.14 -4.23
C PRO A 30 -14.97 10.26 -5.01
N LEU A 31 -13.85 10.42 -4.31
CA LEU A 31 -12.51 10.47 -4.90
C LEU A 31 -12.13 9.18 -5.64
N PHE A 32 -12.69 8.04 -5.23
CA PHE A 32 -12.48 6.72 -5.82
C PHE A 32 -13.58 6.31 -6.80
N ALA A 33 -14.58 7.16 -7.07
CA ALA A 33 -15.73 6.80 -7.92
C ALA A 33 -15.36 6.37 -9.36
N GLU A 34 -14.20 6.80 -9.87
CA GLU A 34 -13.67 6.43 -11.18
C GLU A 34 -12.59 5.34 -11.12
N ALA A 35 -12.25 4.84 -9.93
CA ALA A 35 -11.22 3.84 -9.73
C ALA A 35 -11.84 2.43 -9.76
N ASP A 36 -11.53 1.66 -10.79
CA ASP A 36 -11.89 0.25 -10.86
C ASP A 36 -11.07 -0.57 -9.84
N ASP A 37 -11.67 -1.60 -9.24
CA ASP A 37 -11.03 -2.44 -8.23
C ASP A 37 -9.77 -3.13 -8.77
N LEU A 38 -9.77 -3.53 -10.05
CA LEU A 38 -8.58 -4.10 -10.68
C LEU A 38 -7.46 -3.05 -10.78
N ALA A 39 -7.80 -1.80 -11.10
CA ALA A 39 -6.81 -0.72 -11.17
C ALA A 39 -6.22 -0.39 -9.80
N ILE A 40 -7.04 -0.38 -8.75
CA ILE A 40 -6.60 -0.20 -7.36
C ILE A 40 -5.64 -1.33 -6.97
N ASN A 41 -6.06 -2.58 -7.18
CA ASN A 41 -5.25 -3.75 -6.83
C ASN A 41 -3.94 -3.78 -7.64
N ALA A 42 -3.96 -3.43 -8.93
CA ALA A 42 -2.78 -3.37 -9.77
C ALA A 42 -1.78 -2.30 -9.30
N VAL A 43 -2.26 -1.10 -8.98
CA VAL A 43 -1.43 -0.02 -8.45
C VAL A 43 -0.85 -0.40 -7.09
N LEU A 44 -1.69 -0.91 -6.17
CA LEU A 44 -1.25 -1.32 -4.85
C LEU A 44 -0.22 -2.46 -4.93
N SER A 45 -0.41 -3.42 -5.84
CA SER A 45 0.56 -4.48 -6.13
C SER A 45 1.88 -3.93 -6.64
N GLY A 46 1.83 -2.99 -7.60
CA GLY A 46 3.04 -2.35 -8.14
C GLY A 46 3.82 -1.57 -7.08
N LEU A 47 3.11 -0.82 -6.23
CA LEU A 47 3.72 -0.05 -5.14
C LEU A 47 4.33 -0.96 -4.07
N THR A 48 3.61 -2.03 -3.71
CA THR A 48 4.09 -3.07 -2.78
C THR A 48 5.36 -3.72 -3.31
N ALA A 49 5.35 -4.17 -4.57
CA ALA A 49 6.52 -4.78 -5.20
C ALA A 49 7.70 -3.80 -5.28
N TYR A 50 7.44 -2.53 -5.63
CA TYR A 50 8.46 -1.48 -5.67
C TYR A 50 9.14 -1.30 -4.31
N PHE A 51 8.36 -1.22 -3.23
CA PHE A 51 8.92 -1.04 -1.89
C PHE A 51 9.70 -2.25 -1.40
N LEU A 52 9.19 -3.47 -1.62
CA LEU A 52 9.88 -4.72 -1.25
C LEU A 52 11.18 -4.92 -2.05
N ASP A 53 11.19 -4.57 -3.34
CA ASP A 53 12.41 -4.58 -4.16
C ASP A 53 13.40 -3.50 -3.68
N ALA A 54 12.92 -2.28 -3.41
CA ALA A 54 13.77 -1.19 -2.94
C ALA A 54 14.41 -1.48 -1.58
N ALA A 55 13.69 -2.15 -0.67
CA ALA A 55 14.17 -2.51 0.66
C ALA A 55 15.38 -3.47 0.64
N GLN A 56 15.54 -4.26 -0.43
CA GLN A 56 16.66 -5.20 -0.60
C GLN A 56 17.96 -4.53 -1.08
N LYS A 57 17.90 -3.25 -1.46
CA LYS A 57 19.06 -2.51 -1.98
C LYS A 57 19.86 -1.86 -0.84
N PRO A 58 21.16 -1.58 -1.02
CA PRO A 58 21.94 -0.83 -0.03
C PRO A 58 21.30 0.52 0.31
N ALA A 59 21.31 0.90 1.59
CA ALA A 59 20.80 2.20 2.01
C ALA A 59 21.68 3.34 1.45
N PRO A 60 21.10 4.43 0.92
CA PRO A 60 21.88 5.62 0.55
C PRO A 60 22.58 6.21 1.78
N ALA A 61 23.82 6.68 1.61
CA ALA A 61 24.64 7.18 2.72
C ALA A 61 23.99 8.34 3.49
N ASN A 62 23.22 9.19 2.83
CA ASN A 62 22.50 10.31 3.43
C ASN A 62 21.10 9.96 3.95
N MET A 63 20.65 8.71 3.81
CA MET A 63 19.32 8.25 4.24
C MET A 63 19.37 6.81 4.80
N PRO A 64 20.02 6.59 5.95
CA PRO A 64 20.26 5.24 6.49
C PRO A 64 19.00 4.48 6.87
N THR A 65 17.90 5.18 7.21
CA THR A 65 16.63 4.56 7.61
C THR A 65 15.70 4.24 6.44
N LEU A 66 16.05 4.65 5.21
CA LEU A 66 15.16 4.55 4.05
C LEU A 66 14.72 3.11 3.76
N ARG A 67 15.63 2.14 3.90
CA ARG A 67 15.31 0.73 3.59
C ARG A 67 14.38 0.11 4.61
N ALA A 68 14.54 0.43 5.88
CA ALA A 68 13.62 0.00 6.92
C ALA A 68 12.22 0.60 6.70
N PHE A 69 12.15 1.89 6.35
CA PHE A 69 10.88 2.53 5.99
C PHE A 69 10.22 1.86 4.78
N GLN A 70 10.97 1.63 3.69
CA GLN A 70 10.46 0.94 2.49
C GLN A 70 10.00 -0.48 2.80
N LEU A 71 10.70 -1.21 3.68
CA LEU A 71 10.26 -2.54 4.10
C LEU A 71 8.90 -2.47 4.82
N SER A 72 8.73 -1.52 5.75
CA SER A 72 7.48 -1.34 6.47
C SER A 72 6.31 -1.00 5.54
N GLU A 73 6.50 -0.08 4.59
CA GLU A 73 5.52 0.24 3.55
C GLU A 73 5.16 -0.99 2.70
N GLY A 74 6.16 -1.75 2.27
CA GLY A 74 5.96 -2.98 1.49
C GLY A 74 5.16 -4.04 2.25
N LEU A 75 5.43 -4.22 3.55
CA LEU A 75 4.69 -5.18 4.39
C LEU A 75 3.25 -4.72 4.65
N ALA A 76 3.02 -3.42 4.85
CA ALA A 76 1.68 -2.85 4.98
C ALA A 76 0.86 -3.05 3.69
N GLY A 77 1.48 -2.79 2.53
CA GLY A 77 0.85 -3.01 1.22
C GLY A 77 0.56 -4.47 0.94
N LEU A 78 1.47 -5.38 1.30
CA LEU A 78 1.28 -6.82 1.15
C LEU A 78 0.13 -7.35 2.03
N SER A 79 0.06 -6.90 3.29
CA SER A 79 -1.03 -7.23 4.20
C SER A 79 -2.38 -6.76 3.63
N TRP A 80 -2.45 -5.52 3.17
CA TRP A 80 -3.67 -4.96 2.60
C TRP A 80 -4.10 -5.68 1.29
N LEU A 81 -3.16 -6.02 0.41
CA LEU A 81 -3.46 -6.85 -0.78
C LEU A 81 -4.01 -8.22 -0.40
N GLY A 82 -3.47 -8.85 0.65
CA GLY A 82 -3.97 -10.12 1.15
C GLY A 82 -5.43 -10.05 1.58
N GLU A 83 -5.80 -8.98 2.28
CA GLU A 83 -7.19 -8.71 2.67
C GLU A 83 -8.09 -8.49 1.44
N ARG A 84 -7.70 -7.58 0.54
CA ARG A 84 -8.49 -7.26 -0.67
C ARG A 84 -8.68 -8.43 -1.62
N LEU A 85 -7.69 -9.33 -1.70
CA LEU A 85 -7.72 -10.49 -2.60
C LEU A 85 -8.19 -11.78 -1.90
N GLY A 86 -8.52 -11.71 -0.61
CA GLY A 86 -9.00 -12.86 0.16
C GLY A 86 -7.97 -13.98 0.29
N TRP A 87 -6.68 -13.65 0.39
CA TRP A 87 -5.63 -14.64 0.58
C TRP A 87 -5.83 -15.37 1.90
N THR A 88 -6.04 -16.68 1.81
CA THR A 88 -6.11 -17.59 2.95
C THR A 88 -4.73 -18.23 3.10
N ILE A 89 -4.12 -18.10 4.27
CA ILE A 89 -2.93 -18.87 4.60
C ILE A 89 -3.44 -20.24 5.06
N ASP A 90 -3.39 -21.22 4.16
CA ASP A 90 -3.52 -22.62 4.55
C ASP A 90 -2.38 -22.92 5.55
N SER A 91 -2.76 -23.30 6.78
CA SER A 91 -1.84 -23.63 7.88
C SER A 91 -1.56 -25.13 7.95
#